data_AF-A0A955NHM9-F1
#
_entry.id   AF-A0A955NHM9-F1
#
_cell.length_a   1.000
_cell.length_b   1.000
_cell.length_c   1.000
_cell.angle_alpha   90.00
_cell.angle_beta   90.00
_cell.angle_gamma   90.00
#
_symmetry.space_group_name_H-M   'P 1'
#
loop_
_entity.id
_entity.type
_entity.pdbx_description
1 polymer ?
#
loop_
_entity_poly.entity_id
_entity_poly.type
_entity_poly.pdbx_seq_one_letter_code
_entity_poly.pdbx_strand_id
1 'polypeptide(L)'
;MSARKAVRLALTLLLVCPLTAVCQSPRFSTLKIRTVEDGQPTPSRILLRDASGETVIPDGRYKYQASFVIAGEAVMEVTPGDYSLAVKRGLEYETVETDLDLAAGATTEVELPLIRWVDLNGMGWYGGDLHVHRMVEIIPKLLLAEDLNLCTVQSLWNMESFWKKKKLPEDLIQEADPTHVFHVLSEEDERDGGAVMFYNLKKPIPIAVPSRAYPSSLGFIEQAHE
;
A
#
# COMPACT_ATOMS: atom_id res chain seq x y z
N MET A 1 -21.85 36.99 -85.66
CA MET A 1 -20.51 36.73 -85.09
C MET A 1 -20.62 36.79 -83.57
N SER A 2 -19.95 35.83 -82.91
CA SER A 2 -20.23 35.25 -81.60
C SER A 2 -20.19 36.19 -80.37
N ALA A 3 -21.00 35.83 -79.36
CA ALA A 3 -21.26 36.52 -78.10
C ALA A 3 -20.08 36.47 -77.10
N ARG A 4 -19.85 37.58 -76.39
CA ARG A 4 -18.89 37.69 -75.27
C ARG A 4 -19.49 37.09 -74.00
N LYS A 5 -18.84 36.05 -73.44
CA LYS A 5 -19.17 35.46 -72.13
C LYS A 5 -18.62 36.35 -71.01
N ALA A 6 -19.49 36.80 -70.11
CA ALA A 6 -19.11 37.45 -68.85
C ALA A 6 -18.83 36.37 -67.79
N VAL A 7 -17.63 36.37 -67.20
CA VAL A 7 -17.27 35.52 -66.07
C VAL A 7 -17.59 36.28 -64.77
N ARG A 8 -18.50 35.76 -63.95
CA ARG A 8 -18.79 36.27 -62.60
C ARG A 8 -17.80 35.65 -61.62
N LEU A 9 -16.98 36.48 -60.97
CA LEU A 9 -16.08 36.08 -59.90
C LEU A 9 -16.87 36.03 -58.58
N ALA A 10 -17.05 34.84 -58.01
CA ALA A 10 -17.67 34.67 -56.69
C ALA A 10 -16.57 34.81 -55.61
N LEU A 11 -16.68 35.82 -54.76
CA LEU A 11 -15.75 36.06 -53.65
C LEU A 11 -16.22 35.25 -52.44
N THR A 12 -15.55 34.15 -52.13
CA THR A 12 -15.82 33.34 -50.93
C THR A 12 -15.12 33.98 -49.73
N LEU A 13 -15.89 34.58 -48.82
CA LEU A 13 -15.37 35.14 -47.57
C LEU A 13 -15.09 33.98 -46.60
N LEU A 14 -13.81 33.60 -46.44
CA LEU A 14 -13.39 32.64 -45.42
C LEU A 14 -13.43 33.31 -44.04
N LEU A 15 -14.42 32.92 -43.23
CA LEU A 15 -14.52 33.30 -41.83
C LEU A 15 -13.39 32.60 -41.05
N VAL A 16 -12.32 33.32 -40.75
CA VAL A 16 -11.24 32.81 -39.88
C VAL A 16 -11.74 32.93 -38.44
N CYS A 17 -12.24 31.82 -37.90
CA CYS A 17 -12.56 31.70 -36.47
C CYS A 17 -11.22 31.57 -35.71
N PRO A 18 -10.83 32.52 -34.85
CA PRO A 18 -9.62 32.34 -34.06
C PRO A 18 -9.89 31.22 -33.07
N LEU A 19 -9.15 30.11 -33.19
CA LEU A 19 -9.05 29.12 -32.13
C LEU A 19 -8.43 29.83 -30.92
N THR A 20 -9.25 30.27 -29.98
CA THR A 20 -8.79 30.54 -28.63
C THR A 20 -8.39 29.19 -28.04
N ALA A 21 -7.08 28.95 -27.96
CA ALA A 21 -6.55 27.86 -27.17
C ALA A 21 -6.97 28.11 -25.72
N VAL A 22 -8.04 27.46 -25.27
CA VAL A 22 -8.40 27.40 -23.86
C VAL A 22 -7.29 26.60 -23.19
N CYS A 23 -6.33 27.31 -22.60
CA CYS A 23 -5.37 26.71 -21.70
C CYS A 23 -6.17 26.18 -20.51
N GLN A 24 -6.49 24.88 -20.52
CA GLN A 24 -7.15 24.26 -19.38
C GLN A 24 -6.18 24.35 -18.20
N SER A 25 -6.58 25.04 -17.14
CA SER A 25 -5.79 25.05 -15.91
C SER A 25 -5.54 23.60 -15.49
N PRO A 26 -4.30 23.23 -15.17
CA PRO A 26 -3.98 21.87 -14.75
C PRO A 26 -4.88 21.48 -13.57
N ARG A 27 -5.52 20.32 -13.68
CA ARG A 27 -6.49 19.83 -12.68
C ARG A 27 -5.84 19.15 -11.48
N PHE A 28 -4.51 18.98 -11.54
CA PHE A 28 -3.73 18.21 -10.58
C PHE A 28 -2.45 18.96 -10.22
N SER A 29 -1.90 18.62 -9.06
CA SER A 29 -0.54 18.92 -8.64
C SER A 29 0.25 17.62 -8.58
N THR A 30 1.53 17.66 -8.94
CA THR A 30 2.43 16.51 -8.81
C THR A 30 3.14 16.58 -7.46
N LEU A 31 2.95 15.57 -6.62
CA LEU A 31 3.66 15.42 -5.36
C LEU A 31 4.70 14.30 -5.48
N LYS A 32 5.96 14.63 -5.18
CA LYS A 32 7.04 13.65 -5.02
C LYS A 32 7.43 13.57 -3.56
N ILE A 33 7.32 12.39 -2.98
CA ILE A 33 7.72 12.10 -1.59
C ILE A 33 8.95 11.20 -1.63
N ARG A 34 9.94 11.55 -0.81
CA ARG A 34 11.11 10.73 -0.52
C ARG A 34 11.27 10.60 1.00
N THR A 35 11.27 9.40 1.54
CA THR A 35 11.54 9.13 2.96
C THR A 35 12.90 8.52 3.10
N VAL A 36 13.74 9.07 3.98
CA VAL A 36 15.17 8.71 4.04
C VAL A 36 15.64 8.32 5.43
N GLU A 37 16.48 7.30 5.52
CA GLU A 37 17.29 6.98 6.69
C GLU A 37 18.75 6.90 6.24
N ASP A 38 19.65 7.59 6.92
CA ASP A 38 21.07 7.69 6.54
C ASP A 38 21.31 8.05 5.06
N GLY A 39 20.44 8.90 4.50
CA GLY A 39 20.47 9.37 3.11
C GLY A 39 19.93 8.38 2.07
N GLN A 40 19.56 7.16 2.48
CA GLN A 40 18.98 6.14 1.59
C GLN A 40 17.46 6.21 1.59
N PRO A 41 16.79 5.98 0.43
CA PRO A 41 15.34 5.81 0.39
C PRO A 41 14.91 4.61 1.25
N THR A 42 14.01 4.84 2.19
CA THR A 42 13.62 3.85 3.20
C THR A 42 12.10 3.67 3.23
N PRO A 43 11.57 2.45 3.12
CA PRO A 43 10.12 2.18 3.11
C PRO A 43 9.38 2.77 4.31
N SER A 44 8.15 3.22 4.08
CA SER A 44 7.36 3.87 5.12
C SER A 44 5.87 3.86 4.79
N ARG A 45 5.05 4.18 5.78
CA ARG A 45 3.65 4.52 5.61
C ARG A 45 3.46 6.02 5.56
N ILE A 46 2.56 6.43 4.68
CA ILE A 46 2.19 7.81 4.43
C ILE A 46 0.72 8.01 4.80
N LEU A 47 0.47 8.93 5.72
CA LEU A 47 -0.84 9.49 6.01
C LEU A 47 -0.90 10.88 5.36
N LEU A 48 -1.65 10.99 4.27
CA LEU A 48 -1.89 12.25 3.59
C LEU A 48 -3.35 12.66 3.85
N ARG A 49 -3.57 13.88 4.35
CA ARG A 49 -4.91 14.42 4.57
C ARG A 49 -5.06 15.76 3.87
N ASP A 50 -6.22 15.98 3.26
CA ASP A 50 -6.56 17.27 2.66
C ASP A 50 -6.95 18.32 3.72
N ALA A 51 -7.25 19.54 3.26
CA ALA A 51 -7.69 20.64 4.12
C ALA A 51 -8.96 20.36 4.95
N SER A 52 -9.77 19.37 4.58
CA SER A 52 -10.95 18.94 5.35
C SER A 52 -10.60 17.93 6.45
N GLY A 53 -9.36 17.42 6.46
CA GLY A 53 -8.89 16.36 7.34
C GLY A 53 -9.17 14.95 6.82
N GLU A 54 -9.78 14.82 5.63
CA GLU A 54 -10.07 13.54 4.99
C GLU A 54 -8.79 12.91 4.45
N THR A 55 -8.69 11.58 4.59
CA THR A 55 -7.51 10.84 4.13
C THR A 55 -7.54 10.67 2.62
N VAL A 56 -6.44 11.05 1.96
CA VAL A 56 -6.24 10.87 0.53
C VAL A 56 -5.33 9.67 0.29
N ILE A 57 -5.87 8.66 -0.40
CA ILE A 57 -5.12 7.49 -0.86
C ILE A 57 -4.99 7.58 -2.38
N PRO A 58 -3.79 7.88 -2.92
CA PRO A 58 -3.59 7.95 -4.36
C PRO A 58 -3.81 6.60 -5.05
N ASP A 59 -4.21 6.65 -6.32
CA ASP A 59 -4.46 5.48 -7.14
C ASP A 59 -3.23 4.55 -7.21
N GLY A 60 -3.49 3.24 -7.22
CA GLY A 60 -2.45 2.21 -7.30
C GLY A 60 -1.63 2.03 -6.02
N ARG A 61 -1.92 2.78 -4.95
CA ARG A 61 -1.27 2.61 -3.65
C ARG A 61 -2.01 1.59 -2.79
N TYR A 62 -1.24 0.77 -2.08
CA TYR A 62 -1.83 -0.17 -1.14
C TYR A 62 -2.29 0.58 0.11
N LYS A 63 -3.61 0.64 0.31
CA LYS A 63 -4.22 1.21 1.51
C LYS A 63 -3.97 0.31 2.71
N TYR A 64 -3.42 0.87 3.77
CA TYR A 64 -3.30 0.25 5.08
C TYR A 64 -3.88 1.19 6.14
N GLN A 65 -5.05 0.83 6.68
CA GLN A 65 -5.85 1.71 7.55
C GLN A 65 -6.12 3.07 6.88
N ALA A 66 -5.77 4.18 7.53
CA ALA A 66 -5.86 5.54 7.00
C ALA A 66 -4.56 5.98 6.29
N SER A 67 -3.68 5.06 5.88
CA SER A 67 -2.40 5.36 5.25
C SER A 67 -2.20 4.55 3.98
N PHE A 68 -1.13 4.83 3.25
CA PHE A 68 -0.65 3.99 2.16
C PHE A 68 0.86 3.75 2.26
N VAL A 69 1.35 2.68 1.64
CA VAL A 69 2.77 2.30 1.70
C VAL A 69 3.55 2.83 0.50
N ILE A 70 4.78 3.30 0.76
CA ILE A 70 5.78 3.61 -0.26
C ILE A 70 7.08 2.84 0.00
N ALA A 71 7.86 2.58 -1.05
CA ALA A 71 9.14 1.87 -0.98
C ALA A 71 10.33 2.84 -0.79
N GLY A 72 10.12 3.94 -0.07
CA GLY A 72 11.07 5.04 0.10
C GLY A 72 10.81 6.23 -0.80
N GLU A 73 10.30 6.02 -2.01
CA GLU A 73 9.96 7.09 -2.94
C GLU A 73 8.57 6.88 -3.57
N ALA A 74 7.87 7.97 -3.83
CA ALA A 74 6.60 7.97 -4.54
C ALA A 74 6.38 9.26 -5.31
N VAL A 75 5.87 9.11 -6.54
CA VAL A 75 5.29 10.20 -7.32
C VAL A 75 3.79 9.95 -7.44
N MET A 76 2.98 11.00 -7.28
CA MET A 76 1.53 10.92 -7.37
C MET A 76 0.94 12.24 -7.88
N GLU A 77 -0.19 12.14 -8.58
CA GLU A 77 -1.04 13.29 -8.90
C GLU A 77 -2.12 13.41 -7.82
N VAL A 78 -2.31 14.61 -7.28
CA VAL A 78 -3.34 14.94 -6.28
C VAL A 78 -4.07 16.21 -6.69
N THR A 79 -5.24 16.46 -6.10
CA THR A 79 -5.94 17.73 -6.30
C THR A 79 -5.13 18.89 -5.71
N PRO A 80 -5.03 20.05 -6.38
CA PRO A 80 -4.36 21.22 -5.81
C PRO A 80 -5.04 21.67 -4.49
N GLY A 81 -4.26 22.14 -3.52
CA GLY A 81 -4.75 22.60 -2.23
C GLY A 81 -3.79 22.35 -1.07
N ASP A 82 -4.26 22.62 0.14
CA ASP A 82 -3.51 22.41 1.38
C ASP A 82 -3.65 20.96 1.87
N TYR A 83 -2.55 20.40 2.35
CA TYR A 83 -2.47 19.06 2.90
C TYR A 83 -1.64 19.01 4.18
N SER A 84 -1.96 18.06 5.05
CA SER A 84 -1.04 17.58 6.08
C SER A 84 -0.51 16.20 5.67
N LEU A 85 0.80 16.01 5.84
CA LEU A 85 1.52 14.79 5.55
C LEU A 85 2.18 14.28 6.82
N ALA A 86 1.91 13.03 7.19
CA ALA A 86 2.60 12.33 8.27
C ALA A 86 3.24 11.04 7.74
N VAL A 87 4.49 10.81 8.12
CA VAL A 87 5.28 9.62 7.76
C VAL A 87 5.50 8.76 9.00
N LYS A 88 5.29 7.46 8.87
CA LYS A 88 5.49 6.47 9.93
C LYS A 88 6.30 5.28 9.44
N ARG A 89 7.14 4.73 10.31
CA ARG A 89 7.87 3.47 10.10
C ARG A 89 7.97 2.72 11.42
N GLY A 90 7.10 1.75 11.69
CA GLY A 90 7.20 0.92 12.89
C GLY A 90 7.12 1.70 14.21
N LEU A 91 7.52 1.03 15.30
CA LEU A 91 7.48 1.60 16.66
C LEU A 91 8.83 2.20 17.10
N GLU A 92 9.93 1.87 16.41
CA GLU A 92 11.28 2.35 16.71
C GLU A 92 11.57 3.75 16.16
N TYR A 93 10.64 4.31 15.37
CA TYR A 93 10.78 5.62 14.74
C TYR A 93 9.74 6.62 15.22
N GLU A 94 10.12 7.89 15.21
CA GLU A 94 9.19 9.00 15.43
C GLU A 94 8.27 9.20 14.20
N THR A 95 7.08 9.76 14.43
CA THR A 95 6.23 10.23 13.33
C THR A 95 6.74 11.59 12.86
N VAL A 96 7.01 11.73 11.57
CA VAL A 96 7.47 12.99 10.96
C VAL A 96 6.30 13.63 10.25
N GLU A 97 6.00 14.90 10.57
CA GLU A 97 4.83 15.61 10.04
C GLU A 97 5.25 16.90 9.33
N THR A 98 4.55 17.25 8.25
CA THR A 98 4.70 18.53 7.54
C THR A 98 3.40 18.92 6.86
N ASP A 99 3.17 20.23 6.74
CA ASP A 99 2.11 20.77 5.90
C ASP A 99 2.64 21.03 4.49
N LEU A 100 1.76 20.96 3.50
CA LEU A 100 2.06 21.15 2.08
C LEU A 100 1.03 22.09 1.46
N ASP A 101 1.49 23.08 0.69
CA ASP A 101 0.67 23.86 -0.24
C ASP A 101 0.97 23.38 -1.67
N LEU A 102 0.00 22.72 -2.29
CA LEU A 102 0.15 22.08 -3.59
C LEU A 102 -0.54 22.89 -4.68
N ALA A 103 0.24 23.69 -5.41
CA ALA A 103 -0.27 24.52 -6.50
C ALA A 103 -0.63 23.71 -7.76
N ALA A 104 -1.64 24.16 -8.49
CA ALA A 104 -2.11 23.55 -9.73
C ALA A 104 -1.01 23.53 -10.81
N GLY A 105 -0.72 22.34 -11.35
CA GLY A 105 0.31 22.12 -12.37
C GLY A 105 1.75 22.21 -11.87
N ALA A 106 1.96 22.49 -10.59
CA ALA A 106 3.27 22.49 -9.98
C ALA A 106 3.73 21.06 -9.66
N THR A 107 5.04 20.91 -9.52
CA THR A 107 5.66 19.75 -8.88
C THR A 107 6.20 20.20 -7.54
N THR A 108 5.71 19.59 -6.47
CA THR A 108 6.24 19.77 -5.11
C THR A 108 7.03 18.52 -4.76
N GLU A 109 8.28 18.70 -4.34
CA GLU A 109 9.15 17.63 -3.87
C GLU A 109 9.36 17.80 -2.37
N VAL A 110 9.15 16.73 -1.61
CA VAL A 110 9.35 16.69 -0.17
C VAL A 110 10.22 15.49 0.20
N GLU A 111 11.30 15.77 0.91
CA GLU A 111 12.16 14.76 1.51
C GLU A 111 11.96 14.79 3.03
N LEU A 112 11.63 13.64 3.62
CA LEU A 112 11.38 13.49 5.05
C LEU A 112 12.39 12.52 5.67
N PRO A 113 13.27 13.00 6.58
CA PRO A 113 14.20 12.13 7.28
C PRO A 113 13.48 11.35 8.37
N LEU A 114 13.64 10.03 8.36
CA LEU A 114 13.15 9.13 9.39
C LEU A 114 14.08 9.19 10.61
N ILE A 115 13.48 9.35 11.79
CA ILE A 115 14.22 9.48 13.05
C ILE A 115 13.99 8.23 13.88
N ARG A 116 14.97 7.33 13.93
CA ARG A 116 14.97 6.16 14.81
C ARG A 116 15.35 6.59 16.23
N TRP A 117 14.48 6.35 17.20
CA TRP A 117 14.70 6.75 18.61
C TRP A 117 15.24 5.60 19.48
N VAL A 118 15.15 4.36 19.00
CA VAL A 118 15.75 3.17 19.62
C VAL A 118 16.15 2.17 18.54
N ASP A 119 17.27 1.46 18.71
CA ASP A 119 17.69 0.36 17.84
C ASP A 119 17.58 -0.96 18.61
N LEU A 120 16.41 -1.60 18.52
CA LEU A 120 16.14 -2.86 19.21
C LEU A 120 16.92 -4.01 18.59
N ASN A 121 17.09 -4.02 17.26
CA ASN A 121 17.88 -5.04 16.56
C ASN A 121 19.35 -5.01 17.02
N GLY A 122 19.95 -3.83 17.16
CA GLY A 122 21.29 -3.66 17.73
C GLY A 122 21.40 -4.10 19.20
N MET A 123 20.27 -4.17 19.91
CA MET A 123 20.17 -4.71 21.27
C MET A 123 19.82 -6.21 21.33
N GLY A 124 19.68 -6.89 20.18
CA GLY A 124 19.33 -8.30 20.08
C GLY A 124 17.84 -8.62 20.22
N TRP A 125 16.97 -7.60 20.11
CA TRP A 125 15.52 -7.76 20.08
C TRP A 125 15.02 -7.64 18.64
N TYR A 126 14.05 -8.47 18.26
CA TYR A 126 13.50 -8.48 16.90
C TYR A 126 12.01 -8.18 16.94
N GLY A 127 11.56 -7.22 16.13
CA GLY A 127 10.16 -6.86 15.98
C GLY A 127 9.40 -7.91 15.17
N GLY A 128 8.16 -8.20 15.56
CA GLY A 128 7.32 -9.06 14.75
C GLY A 128 5.82 -8.94 14.98
N ASP A 129 5.06 -9.36 13.97
CA ASP A 129 3.59 -9.42 13.99
C ASP A 129 3.12 -10.87 13.75
N LEU A 130 2.42 -11.42 14.74
CA LEU A 130 1.95 -12.79 14.73
C LEU A 130 0.45 -12.90 14.39
N HIS A 131 -0.21 -11.80 14.01
CA HIS A 131 -1.65 -11.79 13.73
C HIS A 131 -1.98 -10.90 12.52
N VAL A 132 -1.58 -11.37 11.33
CA VAL A 132 -1.70 -10.68 10.05
C VAL A 132 -2.75 -11.31 9.13
N HIS A 133 -3.92 -10.66 9.02
CA HIS A 133 -4.93 -10.93 7.99
C HIS A 133 -4.72 -10.05 6.75
N ARG A 134 -3.70 -10.36 5.95
CA ARG A 134 -3.40 -9.64 4.71
C ARG A 134 -3.10 -10.62 3.58
N MET A 135 -3.22 -10.15 2.34
CA MET A 135 -2.82 -10.94 1.18
C MET A 135 -1.33 -11.22 1.26
N VAL A 136 -0.91 -12.47 1.05
CA VAL A 136 0.50 -12.85 1.13
C VAL A 136 1.39 -11.96 0.24
N GLU A 137 0.88 -11.55 -0.93
CA GLU A 137 1.65 -10.72 -1.88
C GLU A 137 1.97 -9.31 -1.38
N ILE A 138 1.22 -8.78 -0.41
CA ILE A 138 1.49 -7.44 0.12
C ILE A 138 2.44 -7.44 1.31
N ILE A 139 2.66 -8.59 1.92
CA ILE A 139 3.42 -8.74 3.15
C ILE A 139 4.82 -8.12 3.05
N PRO A 140 5.62 -8.36 1.99
CA PRO A 140 6.94 -7.75 1.90
C PRO A 140 6.90 -6.22 2.03
N LYS A 141 5.89 -5.56 1.45
CA LYS A 141 5.76 -4.11 1.50
C LYS A 141 5.38 -3.61 2.89
N LEU A 142 4.45 -4.28 3.56
CA LEU A 142 4.02 -3.90 4.91
C LEU A 142 5.14 -4.16 5.93
N LEU A 143 5.79 -5.32 5.82
CA LEU A 143 6.87 -5.74 6.70
C LEU A 143 8.02 -4.73 6.67
N LEU A 144 8.45 -4.33 5.46
CA LEU A 144 9.49 -3.32 5.29
C LEU A 144 9.04 -1.93 5.71
N ALA A 145 7.78 -1.54 5.47
CA ALA A 145 7.28 -0.22 5.84
C ALA A 145 7.11 -0.03 7.37
N GLU A 146 7.01 -1.12 8.11
CA GLU A 146 6.91 -1.12 9.58
C GLU A 146 8.22 -1.53 10.27
N ASP A 147 9.29 -1.83 9.52
CA ASP A 147 10.58 -2.32 10.05
C ASP A 147 10.42 -3.54 10.97
N LEU A 148 9.52 -4.47 10.63
CA LEU A 148 9.27 -5.67 11.43
C LEU A 148 10.11 -6.83 10.90
N ASN A 149 11.03 -7.37 11.70
CA ASN A 149 11.92 -8.46 11.25
C ASN A 149 11.17 -9.73 10.84
N LEU A 150 10.03 -10.02 11.47
CA LEU A 150 9.25 -11.22 11.15
C LEU A 150 7.75 -11.00 11.18
N CYS A 151 7.01 -11.67 10.30
CA CYS A 151 5.58 -11.83 10.50
C CYS A 151 5.05 -13.21 10.08
N THR A 152 3.87 -13.55 10.58
CA THR A 152 3.16 -14.77 10.20
C THR A 152 1.81 -14.42 9.61
N VAL A 153 1.51 -14.96 8.43
CA VAL A 153 0.27 -14.64 7.71
C VAL A 153 -0.79 -15.69 8.00
N GLN A 154 -1.93 -15.28 8.57
CA GLN A 154 -3.14 -16.10 8.72
C GLN A 154 -3.78 -16.31 7.34
N SER A 155 -3.16 -17.17 6.54
CA SER A 155 -3.54 -17.45 5.16
C SER A 155 -4.64 -18.51 5.04
N LEU A 156 -4.98 -19.18 6.14
CA LEU A 156 -6.24 -19.90 6.32
C LEU A 156 -6.90 -19.45 7.62
N TRP A 157 -8.21 -19.21 7.56
CA TRP A 157 -9.01 -18.74 8.68
C TRP A 157 -10.38 -19.40 8.62
N ASN A 158 -10.68 -20.25 9.60
CA ASN A 158 -11.88 -21.09 9.60
C ASN A 158 -12.05 -21.84 8.26
N MET A 159 -13.03 -21.45 7.45
CA MET A 159 -13.33 -22.06 6.15
C MET A 159 -12.72 -21.30 4.96
N GLU A 160 -12.12 -20.14 5.20
CA GLU A 160 -11.50 -19.30 4.20
C GLU A 160 -10.02 -19.65 4.04
N SER A 161 -9.56 -19.70 2.80
CA SER A 161 -8.15 -19.99 2.49
C SER A 161 -7.70 -19.19 1.29
N PHE A 162 -6.64 -18.42 1.49
CA PHE A 162 -5.92 -17.73 0.43
C PHE A 162 -5.37 -18.71 -0.63
N TRP A 163 -5.08 -19.94 -0.23
CA TRP A 163 -4.53 -21.00 -1.09
C TRP A 163 -5.58 -21.81 -1.85
N LYS A 164 -6.89 -21.59 -1.64
CA LYS A 164 -7.96 -22.38 -2.27
C LYS A 164 -7.86 -22.48 -3.80
N LYS A 165 -7.30 -21.47 -4.45
CA LYS A 165 -7.09 -21.41 -5.92
C LYS A 165 -5.61 -21.21 -6.31
N LYS A 166 -4.68 -21.39 -5.38
CA LYS A 166 -3.25 -21.15 -5.56
C LYS A 166 -2.46 -22.35 -5.04
N LYS A 167 -1.34 -22.68 -5.68
CA LYS A 167 -0.42 -23.68 -5.11
C LYS A 167 0.27 -23.05 -3.91
N LEU A 168 0.31 -23.77 -2.78
CA LEU A 168 1.18 -23.42 -1.66
C LEU A 168 2.65 -23.47 -2.14
N PRO A 169 3.49 -22.48 -1.82
CA PRO A 169 4.90 -22.53 -2.15
C PRO A 169 5.59 -23.68 -1.40
N GLU A 170 6.70 -24.16 -1.95
CA GLU A 170 7.51 -25.22 -1.31
C GLU A 170 8.28 -24.64 -0.12
N ASP A 171 8.79 -23.42 -0.26
CA ASP A 171 9.33 -22.65 0.86
C ASP A 171 8.24 -21.80 1.49
N LEU A 172 7.96 -22.09 2.77
CA LEU A 172 6.92 -21.41 3.54
C LEU A 172 7.46 -20.18 4.26
N ILE A 173 8.78 -20.06 4.40
CA ILE A 173 9.45 -18.84 4.87
C ILE A 173 9.89 -18.08 3.63
N GLN A 174 9.51 -16.82 3.53
CA GLN A 174 9.90 -15.96 2.42
C GLN A 174 10.63 -14.73 2.95
N GLU A 175 11.52 -14.19 2.12
CA GLU A 175 12.33 -13.02 2.45
C GLU A 175 11.74 -11.79 1.77
N ALA A 176 11.54 -10.72 2.53
CA ALA A 176 11.32 -9.38 1.97
C ALA A 176 12.66 -8.69 1.68
N ASP A 177 13.64 -8.89 2.56
CA ASP A 177 15.05 -8.54 2.42
C ASP A 177 15.92 -9.43 3.37
N PRO A 178 17.26 -9.26 3.44
CA PRO A 178 18.13 -10.08 4.29
C PRO A 178 17.85 -10.07 5.81
N THR A 179 17.03 -9.14 6.29
CA THR A 179 16.72 -8.91 7.71
C THR A 179 15.22 -9.01 8.04
N HIS A 180 14.37 -9.19 7.02
CA HIS A 180 12.92 -9.22 7.12
C HIS A 180 12.35 -10.48 6.46
N VAL A 181 11.76 -11.37 7.25
CA VAL A 181 11.20 -12.64 6.78
C VAL A 181 9.71 -12.76 7.13
N PHE A 182 8.97 -13.61 6.41
CA PHE A 182 7.59 -13.89 6.75
C PHE A 182 7.20 -15.33 6.46
N HIS A 183 6.38 -15.90 7.35
CA HIS A 183 5.82 -17.24 7.18
C HIS A 183 4.46 -17.16 6.49
N VAL A 184 4.33 -17.79 5.33
CA VAL A 184 3.14 -17.67 4.48
C VAL A 184 2.02 -18.64 4.85
N LEU A 185 2.27 -19.59 5.76
CA LEU A 185 1.31 -20.59 6.20
C LEU A 185 1.07 -20.51 7.71
N SER A 186 0.11 -19.71 8.13
CA SER A 186 -0.44 -19.80 9.47
C SER A 186 -1.94 -19.94 9.38
N GLU A 187 -2.49 -20.67 10.33
CA GLU A 187 -3.92 -20.95 10.38
C GLU A 187 -4.53 -20.38 11.64
N GLU A 188 -5.78 -20.00 11.56
CA GLU A 188 -6.54 -19.56 12.72
C GLU A 188 -7.90 -20.25 12.75
N ASP A 189 -8.13 -20.98 13.84
CA ASP A 189 -9.45 -21.46 14.22
C ASP A 189 -10.10 -20.42 15.15
N GLU A 190 -10.96 -19.57 14.59
CA GLU A 190 -11.68 -18.52 15.32
C GLU A 190 -13.17 -18.81 15.27
N ARG A 191 -13.62 -19.71 16.15
CA ARG A 191 -15.04 -20.07 16.31
C ARG A 191 -15.52 -19.73 17.72
N ASP A 192 -16.65 -20.30 18.16
CA ASP A 192 -17.15 -20.02 19.50
C ASP A 192 -16.15 -20.55 20.54
N GLY A 193 -15.75 -19.68 21.48
CA GLY A 193 -14.77 -19.99 22.52
C GLY A 193 -13.43 -19.28 22.38
N GLY A 194 -13.18 -18.58 21.27
CA GLY A 194 -11.99 -17.75 21.06
C GLY A 194 -11.24 -18.11 19.77
N ALA A 195 -9.98 -17.68 19.70
CA ALA A 195 -9.08 -17.94 18.58
C ALA A 195 -7.92 -18.84 19.01
N VAL A 196 -7.63 -19.86 18.21
CA VAL A 196 -6.39 -20.63 18.28
C VAL A 196 -5.62 -20.42 16.98
N MET A 197 -4.41 -19.89 17.10
CA MET A 197 -3.52 -19.64 15.97
C MET A 197 -2.42 -20.69 15.91
N PHE A 198 -2.17 -21.19 14.70
CA PHE A 198 -1.20 -22.22 14.40
C PHE A 198 -0.08 -21.63 13.54
N TYR A 199 1.15 -21.68 14.05
CA TYR A 199 2.33 -21.09 13.42
C TYR A 199 3.34 -22.17 13.03
N ASN A 200 4.26 -21.84 12.11
CA ASN A 200 5.34 -22.73 11.65
C ASN A 200 4.83 -24.09 11.12
N LEU A 201 3.61 -24.11 10.60
CA LEU A 201 3.03 -25.29 9.98
C LEU A 201 3.84 -25.69 8.75
N LYS A 202 3.98 -27.01 8.52
CA LYS A 202 4.64 -27.55 7.31
C LYS A 202 3.66 -27.93 6.21
N LYS A 203 2.39 -28.10 6.58
CA LYS A 203 1.25 -28.45 5.73
C LYS A 203 0.00 -27.88 6.39
N PRO A 204 -1.07 -27.60 5.63
CA PRO A 204 -2.32 -27.17 6.22
C PRO A 204 -2.92 -28.22 7.17
N ILE A 205 -3.62 -27.79 8.21
CA ILE A 205 -4.42 -28.66 9.07
C ILE A 205 -5.91 -28.48 8.75
N PRO A 206 -6.78 -29.49 8.97
CA PRO A 206 -8.17 -29.46 8.50
C PRO A 206 -9.09 -28.67 9.45
N ILE A 207 -8.80 -27.38 9.72
CA ILE A 207 -9.63 -26.52 10.59
C ILE A 207 -10.96 -26.09 9.96
N ALA A 208 -11.12 -26.28 8.64
CA ALA A 208 -12.31 -25.86 7.90
C ALA A 208 -13.53 -26.74 8.22
N VAL A 209 -14.28 -26.37 9.26
CA VAL A 209 -15.48 -27.08 9.73
C VAL A 209 -16.70 -26.16 9.76
N PRO A 210 -17.91 -26.64 9.39
CA PRO A 210 -19.12 -25.81 9.29
C PRO A 210 -19.81 -25.53 10.64
N SER A 211 -19.20 -25.91 11.76
CA SER A 211 -19.78 -25.86 13.10
C SER A 211 -19.01 -24.90 13.98
N ARG A 212 -19.75 -24.10 14.77
CA ARG A 212 -19.19 -23.06 15.64
C ARG A 212 -18.48 -23.58 16.89
N ALA A 213 -18.75 -24.81 17.34
CA ALA A 213 -18.21 -25.31 18.61
C ALA A 213 -17.63 -26.73 18.56
N TYR A 214 -17.84 -27.46 17.44
CA TYR A 214 -17.42 -28.85 17.30
C TYR A 214 -16.73 -29.08 15.94
N PRO A 215 -15.62 -29.85 15.87
CA PRO A 215 -14.86 -30.37 17.00
C PRO A 215 -14.22 -29.24 17.82
N SER A 216 -13.81 -29.54 19.05
CA SER A 216 -13.03 -28.60 19.87
C SER A 216 -11.71 -28.28 19.17
N SER A 217 -11.24 -27.04 19.28
CA SER A 217 -9.93 -26.61 18.77
C SER A 217 -8.77 -27.43 19.33
N LEU A 218 -8.94 -28.08 20.48
CA LEU A 218 -7.95 -29.01 21.05
C LEU A 218 -7.58 -30.14 20.08
N GLY A 219 -8.55 -30.66 19.31
CA GLY A 219 -8.27 -31.70 18.32
C GLY A 219 -7.44 -31.22 17.13
N PHE A 220 -7.47 -29.92 16.83
CA PHE A 220 -6.59 -29.32 15.82
C PHE A 220 -5.19 -29.04 16.36
N ILE A 221 -5.07 -28.73 17.65
CA ILE A 221 -3.77 -28.59 18.34
C ILE A 221 -2.99 -29.90 18.31
N GLU A 222 -3.64 -31.03 18.56
CA GLU A 222 -3.00 -32.35 18.47
C GLU A 222 -2.46 -32.62 17.06
N GLN A 223 -3.24 -32.34 16.03
CA GLN A 223 -2.84 -32.51 14.63
C GLN A 223 -1.70 -31.58 14.20
N ALA A 224 -1.59 -30.38 14.79
CA ALA A 224 -0.51 -29.44 14.49
C ALA A 224 0.87 -29.95 14.96
N HIS A 225 0.91 -30.92 15.88
CA HIS A 225 2.16 -31.52 16.38
C HIS A 225 2.61 -32.76 15.57
N GLU A 226 1.83 -33.21 14.58
CA GLU A 226 2.11 -34.41 13.74
C GLU A 226 2.76 -34.10 12.37
#